data_AF-A0A3N0BNK1-F1
#
_entry.id   AF-A0A3N0BNK1-F1
#
_cell.length_a   1.000
_cell.length_b   1.000
_cell.length_c   1.000
_cell.angle_alpha   90.00
_cell.angle_beta   90.00
_cell.angle_gamma   90.00
#
_symmetry.space_group_name_H-M   'P 1'
#
loop_
_entity.id
_entity.type
_entity.pdbx_description
1 polymer ?
#
loop_
_entity_poly.entity_id
_entity_poly.type
_entity_poly.pdbx_seq_one_letter_code
_entity_poly.pdbx_strand_id
1 'polypeptide(L)'
;MEQEKTTINSPLKSDPVTWVEQYADYLYRFAFSRLRDEEIARDLVQDTFLAALQQVSKFEGKSSEKTWLTGILKNKVADFYRRQASKGITAIRSAETEQQNFFDSDNGHWNAKHAPQAFGLDDDNPLLLKELGGILNGCLKKLPALWFSVFSMKHMDDFASEKICIELKLTDANFWVIMHRTKLNLRACLQKHWN
;
A
#
# COMPACT_ATOMS: atom_id res chain seq x y z
N MET A 1 -20.73 -30.05 -49.86
CA MET A 1 -19.48 -29.71 -49.15
C MET A 1 -19.76 -28.47 -48.32
N GLU A 2 -20.24 -28.68 -47.11
CA GLU A 2 -20.11 -27.72 -46.02
C GLU A 2 -18.62 -27.51 -45.73
N GLN A 3 -18.22 -26.25 -45.55
CA GLN A 3 -17.42 -25.88 -44.38
C GLN A 3 -17.94 -24.54 -43.86
N GLU A 4 -18.33 -24.60 -42.60
CA GLU A 4 -18.96 -23.57 -41.80
C GLU A 4 -18.06 -22.34 -41.62
N LYS A 5 -18.64 -21.16 -41.82
CA LYS A 5 -18.08 -19.92 -41.25
C LYS A 5 -18.38 -19.95 -39.76
N THR A 6 -17.43 -20.39 -38.94
CA THR A 6 -17.49 -20.21 -37.49
C THR A 6 -17.33 -18.72 -37.17
N THR A 7 -18.47 -18.05 -37.01
CA THR A 7 -18.55 -16.69 -36.47
C THR A 7 -18.12 -16.73 -35.00
N ILE A 8 -16.89 -16.34 -34.70
CA ILE A 8 -16.47 -15.95 -33.35
C ILE A 8 -16.10 -14.47 -33.40
N ASN A 9 -17.05 -13.60 -33.07
CA ASN A 9 -16.74 -12.29 -32.52
C ASN A 9 -18.02 -11.67 -31.96
N SER A 10 -18.36 -12.08 -30.73
CA SER A 10 -19.01 -11.11 -29.85
C SER A 10 -17.99 -9.98 -29.65
N PRO A 11 -18.34 -8.70 -29.85
CA PRO A 11 -17.40 -7.62 -29.62
C PRO A 11 -16.89 -7.73 -28.18
N LEU A 12 -15.57 -7.86 -28.02
CA LEU A 12 -14.96 -7.79 -26.70
C LEU A 12 -15.48 -6.52 -26.03
N LYS A 13 -15.99 -6.66 -24.80
CA LYS A 13 -16.48 -5.51 -24.00
C LYS A 13 -15.35 -4.59 -23.53
N SER A 14 -14.14 -4.84 -24.00
CA SER A 14 -12.89 -4.25 -23.58
C SER A 14 -11.93 -4.23 -24.76
N ASP A 15 -11.08 -3.22 -24.82
CA ASP A 15 -10.01 -3.11 -25.81
C ASP A 15 -8.65 -3.16 -25.12
N PRO A 16 -8.02 -4.34 -25.03
CA PRO A 16 -6.73 -4.47 -24.36
C PRO A 16 -5.58 -3.72 -25.02
N VAL A 17 -5.71 -3.34 -26.31
CA VAL A 17 -4.64 -2.67 -27.06
C VAL A 17 -4.36 -1.27 -26.49
N THR A 18 -5.38 -0.59 -25.96
CA THR A 18 -5.26 0.77 -25.42
C THR A 18 -4.91 0.82 -23.94
N TRP A 19 -4.92 -0.31 -23.23
CA TRP A 19 -4.79 -0.34 -21.78
C TRP A 19 -3.49 0.28 -21.25
N VAL A 20 -2.37 0.05 -21.95
CA VAL A 20 -1.08 0.59 -21.53
C VAL A 20 -1.10 2.11 -21.61
N GLU A 21 -1.51 2.65 -22.76
CA GLU A 21 -1.60 4.10 -22.97
C GLU A 21 -2.58 4.77 -22.00
N GLN A 22 -3.73 4.14 -21.75
CA GLN A 22 -4.78 4.75 -20.93
C GLN A 22 -4.56 4.59 -19.42
N TYR A 23 -3.96 3.50 -18.97
CA TYR A 23 -4.01 3.10 -17.55
C TYR A 23 -2.65 2.85 -16.91
N ALA A 24 -1.55 2.72 -17.66
CA ALA A 24 -0.25 2.38 -17.08
C ALA A 24 0.22 3.42 -16.03
N ASP A 25 0.14 4.71 -16.34
CA ASP A 25 0.54 5.79 -15.41
C ASP A 25 -0.26 5.75 -14.10
N TYR A 26 -1.56 5.55 -14.20
CA TYR A 26 -2.43 5.47 -13.04
C TYR A 26 -2.12 4.22 -12.18
N LEU A 27 -1.99 3.06 -12.82
CA LEU A 27 -1.67 1.81 -12.14
C LEU A 27 -0.27 1.85 -11.52
N TYR A 28 0.68 2.49 -12.19
CA TYR A 28 2.03 2.71 -11.68
C TYR A 28 2.02 3.60 -10.45
N ARG A 29 1.35 4.76 -10.48
CA ARG A 29 1.22 5.63 -9.29
C ARG A 29 0.54 4.91 -8.14
N PHE A 30 -0.50 4.13 -8.45
CA PHE A 30 -1.18 3.29 -7.47
C PHE A 30 -0.22 2.31 -6.81
N ALA A 31 0.51 1.51 -7.60
CA ALA A 31 1.48 0.52 -7.11
C ALA A 31 2.64 1.19 -6.37
N PHE A 32 3.25 2.23 -6.94
CA PHE A 32 4.41 2.92 -6.39
C PHE A 32 4.11 3.52 -5.01
N SER A 33 2.94 4.13 -4.81
CA SER A 33 2.56 4.66 -3.49
C SER A 33 2.48 3.58 -2.40
N ARG A 34 2.22 2.32 -2.77
CA ARG A 34 2.01 1.15 -1.89
C ARG A 34 3.25 0.31 -1.69
N LEU A 35 4.19 0.33 -2.63
CA LEU A 35 5.37 -0.53 -2.64
C LEU A 35 6.64 0.27 -2.35
N ARG A 36 6.66 1.54 -2.80
CA ARG A 36 7.80 2.47 -2.76
C ARG A 36 9.08 1.99 -3.41
N ASP A 37 8.94 0.99 -4.26
CA ASP A 37 10.00 0.42 -5.07
C ASP A 37 9.53 0.55 -6.51
N GLU A 38 10.32 1.27 -7.31
CA GLU A 38 9.98 1.60 -8.68
C GLU A 38 10.05 0.35 -9.59
N GLU A 39 11.02 -0.53 -9.36
CA GLU A 39 11.15 -1.76 -10.15
C GLU A 39 9.98 -2.69 -9.85
N ILE A 40 9.72 -2.95 -8.56
CA ILE A 40 8.61 -3.82 -8.13
C ILE A 40 7.26 -3.25 -8.59
N ALA A 41 7.09 -1.92 -8.55
CA ALA A 41 5.87 -1.27 -9.02
C ALA A 41 5.65 -1.46 -10.53
N ARG A 42 6.69 -1.26 -11.35
CA ARG A 42 6.60 -1.48 -12.80
C ARG A 42 6.31 -2.95 -13.12
N ASP A 43 6.99 -3.87 -12.44
CA ASP A 43 6.79 -5.31 -12.61
C ASP A 43 5.35 -5.69 -12.30
N LEU A 44 4.79 -5.23 -11.18
CA LEU A 44 3.41 -5.53 -10.80
C LEU A 44 2.38 -4.96 -11.79
N VAL A 45 2.64 -3.80 -12.40
CA VAL A 45 1.80 -3.24 -13.45
C VAL A 45 1.87 -4.07 -14.73
N GLN A 46 3.06 -4.50 -15.15
CA GLN A 46 3.23 -5.39 -16.29
C GLN A 46 2.49 -6.72 -16.07
N ASP A 47 2.71 -7.34 -14.91
CA ASP A 47 2.03 -8.53 -14.46
C ASP A 47 0.51 -8.38 -14.43
N THR A 48 0.01 -7.18 -14.11
CA THR A 48 -1.42 -6.85 -14.09
C THR A 48 -2.00 -6.90 -15.49
N PHE A 49 -1.35 -6.25 -16.46
CA PHE A 49 -1.79 -6.30 -17.85
C PHE A 49 -1.73 -7.72 -18.41
N LEU A 50 -0.67 -8.48 -18.12
CA LEU A 50 -0.57 -9.88 -18.56
C LEU A 50 -1.70 -10.74 -17.97
N ALA A 51 -1.95 -10.63 -16.68
CA ALA A 51 -3.04 -11.36 -16.01
C ALA A 51 -4.42 -10.94 -16.51
N ALA A 52 -4.60 -9.66 -16.84
CA ALA A 52 -5.84 -9.13 -17.40
C ALA A 52 -6.07 -9.63 -18.83
N LEU A 53 -5.03 -9.68 -19.68
CA LEU A 53 -5.10 -10.23 -21.03
C LEU A 53 -5.55 -11.70 -21.01
N GLN A 54 -4.99 -12.50 -20.10
CA GLN A 54 -5.38 -13.91 -19.91
C GLN A 54 -6.85 -14.08 -19.47
N GLN A 55 -7.45 -13.03 -18.89
CA GLN A 55 -8.79 -13.06 -18.31
C GLN A 55 -9.77 -12.11 -18.99
N VAL A 56 -9.40 -11.50 -20.13
CA VAL A 56 -10.22 -10.48 -20.80
C VAL A 56 -11.60 -11.02 -21.19
N SER A 57 -11.69 -12.30 -21.56
CA SER A 57 -12.95 -12.97 -21.88
C SER A 57 -13.91 -13.07 -20.68
N LYS A 58 -13.39 -12.96 -19.45
CA LYS A 58 -14.16 -12.94 -18.20
C LYS A 58 -14.59 -11.53 -17.78
N PHE A 59 -14.18 -10.49 -18.50
CA PHE A 59 -14.60 -9.13 -18.20
C PHE A 59 -16.07 -8.92 -18.59
N GLU A 60 -16.94 -8.84 -17.59
CA GLU A 60 -18.39 -8.78 -17.81
C GLU A 60 -18.90 -7.36 -18.16
N GLY A 61 -18.06 -6.33 -18.03
CA GLY A 61 -18.44 -4.93 -18.23
C GLY A 61 -19.24 -4.31 -17.08
N LYS A 62 -19.25 -4.95 -15.90
CA LYS A 62 -19.96 -4.45 -14.69
C LYS A 62 -19.23 -3.30 -13.97
N SER A 63 -18.01 -2.99 -14.40
CA SER A 63 -17.18 -1.89 -13.90
C SER A 63 -16.34 -1.35 -15.06
N SER A 64 -15.72 -0.18 -14.90
CA SER A 64 -14.75 0.28 -15.90
C SER A 64 -13.53 -0.64 -15.95
N GLU A 65 -12.86 -0.71 -17.10
CA GLU A 65 -11.60 -1.46 -17.25
C GLU A 65 -10.57 -0.99 -16.23
N LYS A 66 -10.47 0.33 -16.01
CA LYS A 66 -9.63 0.93 -14.96
C LYS A 66 -9.89 0.31 -13.59
N THR A 67 -11.15 0.21 -13.17
CA THR A 67 -11.52 -0.38 -11.88
C THR A 67 -11.18 -1.87 -11.83
N TRP A 68 -11.46 -2.61 -12.90
CA TRP A 68 -11.17 -4.03 -12.99
C TRP A 68 -9.65 -4.32 -12.94
N LEU A 69 -8.85 -3.60 -13.72
CA LEU A 69 -7.38 -3.65 -13.69
C LEU A 69 -6.82 -3.27 -12.31
N THR A 70 -7.41 -2.25 -11.67
CA THR A 70 -7.04 -1.88 -10.29
C THR A 70 -7.32 -3.02 -9.31
N GLY A 71 -8.42 -3.77 -9.49
CA GLY A 71 -8.74 -4.95 -8.69
C GLY A 71 -7.69 -6.05 -8.84
N ILE A 72 -7.25 -6.33 -10.07
CA ILE A 72 -6.17 -7.28 -10.35
C ILE A 72 -4.86 -6.82 -9.67
N LEU A 73 -4.50 -5.55 -9.84
CA LEU A 73 -3.30 -4.97 -9.23
C LEU A 73 -3.34 -5.03 -7.70
N LYS A 74 -4.49 -4.72 -7.08
CA LYS A 74 -4.70 -4.82 -5.63
C LYS A 74 -4.42 -6.22 -5.11
N ASN A 75 -4.87 -7.25 -5.82
CA ASN A 75 -4.59 -8.64 -5.44
C ASN A 75 -3.09 -8.93 -5.50
N LYS A 76 -2.40 -8.50 -6.57
CA LYS A 76 -0.95 -8.72 -6.67
C LYS A 76 -0.13 -7.94 -5.62
N VAL A 77 -0.57 -6.73 -5.26
CA VAL A 77 0.01 -5.96 -4.14
C VAL A 77 -0.20 -6.69 -2.81
N ALA A 78 -1.40 -7.25 -2.58
CA ALA A 78 -1.65 -8.07 -1.39
C ALA A 78 -0.72 -9.31 -1.36
N ASP A 79 -0.56 -10.00 -2.49
CA ASP A 79 0.37 -11.13 -2.62
C ASP A 79 1.81 -10.73 -2.27
N PHE A 80 2.26 -9.56 -2.75
CA PHE A 80 3.55 -8.99 -2.39
C PHE A 80 3.67 -8.76 -0.89
N TYR A 81 2.67 -8.16 -0.25
CA TYR A 81 2.66 -7.95 1.20
C TYR A 81 2.73 -9.25 1.99
N ARG A 82 2.03 -10.31 1.56
CA ARG A 82 2.11 -11.64 2.20
C ARG A 82 3.52 -12.24 2.13
N ARG A 83 4.22 -12.04 1.02
CA ARG A 83 5.63 -12.46 0.87
C ARG A 83 6.55 -11.68 1.80
N GLN A 84 6.34 -10.36 1.93
CA GLN A 84 7.11 -9.52 2.86
C GLN A 84 6.85 -9.89 4.33
N ALA A 85 5.61 -10.17 4.69
CA ALA A 85 5.24 -10.61 6.04
C ALA A 85 5.95 -11.90 6.45
N SER A 86 6.04 -12.85 5.51
CA SER A 86 6.73 -14.13 5.74
C SER A 86 8.22 -13.97 6.02
N LYS A 87 8.86 -12.91 5.49
CA LYS A 87 10.26 -12.55 5.76
C LYS A 87 10.42 -11.69 7.03
N GLY A 88 9.36 -11.02 7.46
CA GLY A 88 9.40 -9.92 8.44
C GLY A 88 9.08 -10.28 9.90
N ILE A 89 8.67 -11.52 10.21
CA ILE A 89 8.34 -11.92 11.59
C ILE A 89 9.55 -11.75 12.53
N THR A 90 10.76 -12.04 12.05
CA THR A 90 12.01 -11.81 12.80
C THR A 90 12.29 -10.31 13.01
N ALA A 91 11.91 -9.46 12.05
CA ALA A 91 12.11 -8.01 12.11
C ALA A 91 11.21 -7.30 13.13
N ILE A 92 10.06 -7.88 13.50
CA ILE A 92 9.21 -7.35 14.58
C ILE A 92 10.01 -7.32 15.89
N ARG A 93 10.79 -8.37 16.17
CA ARG A 93 11.57 -8.53 17.41
C ARG A 93 12.81 -7.63 17.44
N SER A 94 13.49 -7.41 16.31
CA SER A 94 14.64 -6.50 16.25
C SER A 94 14.24 -5.03 16.33
N ALA A 95 13.08 -4.67 15.77
CA ALA A 95 12.50 -3.33 15.90
C ALA A 95 12.01 -3.01 17.33
N GLU A 96 12.03 -3.99 18.26
CA GLU A 96 11.78 -3.75 19.68
C GLU A 96 12.96 -3.08 20.38
N THR A 97 14.17 -3.24 19.84
CA THR A 97 15.41 -2.80 20.51
C THR A 97 15.73 -1.32 20.30
N GLU A 98 15.13 -0.66 19.30
CA GLU A 98 15.35 0.78 18.98
C GLU A 98 14.26 1.72 19.51
N GLN A 99 13.52 1.30 20.55
CA GLN A 99 12.43 2.11 21.09
C GLN A 99 12.96 3.34 21.82
N GLN A 100 12.68 4.53 21.27
CA GLN A 100 12.75 5.76 22.05
C GLN A 100 11.75 5.67 23.22
N ASN A 101 12.16 6.13 24.40
CA ASN A 101 11.28 6.20 25.58
C ASN A 101 10.24 7.31 25.36
N PHE A 102 9.17 6.98 24.63
CA PHE A 102 8.05 7.87 24.35
C PHE A 102 7.18 8.13 25.58
N PHE A 103 7.14 7.16 26.49
CA PHE A 103 6.32 7.19 27.69
C PHE A 103 7.20 7.05 28.92
N ASP A 104 6.82 7.72 30.00
CA ASP A 104 7.46 7.56 31.30
C ASP A 104 7.08 6.19 31.89
N SER A 105 8.08 5.46 32.42
CA SER A 105 7.90 4.10 32.94
C SER A 105 6.91 4.00 34.09
N ASP A 106 6.76 5.09 34.83
CA ASP A 106 6.09 5.08 36.13
C ASP A 106 4.58 5.28 36.01
N ASN A 107 4.12 5.95 34.95
CA ASN A 107 2.71 6.33 34.76
C ASN A 107 2.18 6.12 33.33
N GLY A 108 3.03 5.77 32.36
CA GLY A 108 2.65 5.57 30.97
C GLY A 108 2.19 6.85 30.25
N HIS A 109 2.39 8.04 30.83
CA HIS A 109 2.14 9.31 30.18
C HIS A 109 3.26 9.64 29.20
N TRP A 110 2.97 10.54 28.25
CA TRP A 110 3.99 11.08 27.36
C TRP A 110 5.12 11.69 28.17
N ASN A 111 6.34 11.31 27.82
CA ASN A 111 7.48 12.03 28.36
C ASN A 111 7.48 13.48 27.81
N ALA A 112 7.95 14.44 28.60
CA ALA A 112 7.92 15.85 28.19
C ALA A 112 8.69 16.12 26.88
N LYS A 113 9.73 15.34 26.58
CA LYS A 113 10.57 15.50 25.38
C LYS A 113 9.96 14.95 24.09
N HIS A 114 9.10 13.95 24.16
CA HIS A 114 8.47 13.32 22.98
C HIS A 114 6.94 13.44 23.01
N ALA A 115 6.39 14.35 23.82
CA ALA A 115 4.98 14.69 23.77
C ALA A 115 4.60 15.22 22.36
N PRO A 116 3.39 14.91 21.86
CA PRO A 116 2.91 15.45 20.60
C PRO A 116 2.95 16.99 20.64
N GLN A 117 3.47 17.59 19.57
CA GLN A 117 3.44 19.03 19.35
C GLN A 117 2.45 19.35 18.23
N ALA A 118 2.00 20.61 18.19
CA ALA A 118 1.19 21.09 17.08
C ALA A 118 1.95 20.88 15.76
N PHE A 119 1.25 20.35 14.76
CA PHE A 119 1.86 19.97 13.47
C PHE A 119 1.99 21.15 12.50
N GLY A 120 1.33 22.28 12.79
CA GLY A 120 1.46 23.53 12.03
C GLY A 120 0.90 23.46 10.61
N LEU A 121 -0.14 22.68 10.37
CA LEU A 121 -0.86 22.61 9.08
C LEU A 121 -2.16 23.40 9.12
N ASP A 122 -2.11 24.60 9.68
CA ASP A 122 -3.31 25.44 9.79
C ASP A 122 -3.61 26.20 8.49
N ASP A 123 -2.73 26.10 7.47
CA ASP A 123 -2.82 26.78 6.19
C ASP A 123 -2.80 25.79 5.02
N ASP A 124 -3.76 25.91 4.09
CA ASP A 124 -3.97 25.04 2.93
C ASP A 124 -3.00 25.38 1.78
N ASN A 125 -1.70 25.52 2.08
CA ASN A 125 -0.69 25.86 1.08
C ASN A 125 -0.26 24.62 0.28
N PRO A 126 -0.52 24.55 -1.05
CA PRO A 126 -0.18 23.37 -1.85
C PRO A 126 1.31 23.05 -1.90
N LEU A 127 2.19 24.06 -1.77
CA LEU A 127 3.63 23.86 -1.75
C LEU A 127 4.07 23.19 -0.45
N LEU A 128 3.51 23.62 0.69
CA LEU A 128 3.75 22.99 2.00
C LEU A 128 3.26 21.54 1.99
N LEU A 129 2.08 21.26 1.43
CA LEU A 129 1.56 19.90 1.32
C LEU A 129 2.47 19.00 0.46
N LYS A 130 3.07 19.55 -0.61
CA LYS A 130 4.04 18.82 -1.44
C LYS A 130 5.31 18.50 -0.66
N GLU A 131 5.84 19.45 0.09
CA GLU A 131 7.03 19.27 0.94
C GLU A 131 6.77 18.23 2.04
N LEU A 132 5.64 18.35 2.73
CA LEU A 132 5.17 17.37 3.72
C LEU A 132 5.07 15.98 3.10
N GLY A 133 4.49 15.86 1.90
CA GLY A 133 4.40 14.60 1.17
C GLY A 133 5.77 13.97 0.92
N GLY A 134 6.78 14.77 0.59
CA GLY A 134 8.17 14.34 0.43
C GLY A 134 8.76 13.77 1.74
N ILE A 135 8.60 14.51 2.84
CA ILE A 135 9.10 14.11 4.17
C ILE A 135 8.37 12.86 4.67
N LEU A 136 7.06 12.82 4.55
CA LEU A 136 6.22 11.68 4.91
C LEU A 136 6.66 10.43 4.15
N ASN A 137 6.90 10.56 2.84
CA ASN A 137 7.40 9.45 2.03
C ASN A 137 8.79 8.97 2.50
N GLY A 138 9.68 9.91 2.83
CA GLY A 138 10.98 9.60 3.43
C GLY A 138 10.87 8.86 4.76
N CYS A 139 9.95 9.26 5.63
CA CYS A 139 9.70 8.59 6.91
C CYS A 139 9.10 7.20 6.74
N LEU A 140 8.11 7.05 5.87
CA LEU A 140 7.48 5.76 5.62
C LEU A 140 8.44 4.75 4.96
N LYS A 141 9.47 5.21 4.21
CA LYS A 141 10.55 4.33 3.69
C LYS A 141 11.43 3.72 4.78
N LYS A 142 11.50 4.31 5.97
CA LYS A 142 12.29 3.80 7.10
C LYS A 142 11.57 2.70 7.88
N LEU A 143 10.26 2.50 7.63
CA LEU A 143 9.50 1.48 8.32
C LEU A 143 9.93 0.07 7.89
N PRO A 144 9.97 -0.90 8.82
CA PRO A 144 10.07 -2.30 8.46
C PRO A 144 8.99 -2.70 7.45
N ALA A 145 9.33 -3.56 6.49
CA ALA A 145 8.45 -3.91 5.38
C ALA A 145 7.07 -4.39 5.85
N LEU A 146 7.00 -5.24 6.88
CA LEU A 146 5.73 -5.71 7.45
C LEU A 146 4.89 -4.57 8.04
N TRP A 147 5.51 -3.63 8.75
CA TRP A 147 4.80 -2.50 9.35
C TRP A 147 4.21 -1.60 8.28
N PHE A 148 4.96 -1.37 7.21
CA PHE A 148 4.48 -0.63 6.06
C PHE A 148 3.36 -1.35 5.32
N SER A 149 3.42 -2.69 5.18
CA SER A 149 2.31 -3.48 4.62
C SER A 149 1.02 -3.31 5.45
N VAL A 150 1.10 -3.46 6.78
CA VAL A 150 -0.06 -3.27 7.68
C VAL A 150 -0.60 -1.86 7.55
N PHE A 151 0.27 -0.84 7.56
CA PHE A 151 -0.12 0.56 7.42
C PHE A 151 -0.81 0.84 6.09
N SER A 152 -0.24 0.36 4.98
CA SER A 152 -0.77 0.58 3.64
C SER A 152 -2.13 -0.08 3.48
N MET A 153 -2.24 -1.35 3.88
CA MET A 153 -3.51 -2.07 3.84
C MET A 153 -4.59 -1.39 4.67
N LYS A 154 -4.22 -0.85 5.86
CA LYS A 154 -5.19 -0.22 6.76
C LYS A 154 -5.58 1.19 6.32
N HIS A 155 -4.63 2.03 5.95
CA HIS A 155 -4.84 3.47 5.77
C HIS A 155 -4.90 3.92 4.32
N MET A 156 -4.31 3.16 3.38
CA MET A 156 -4.33 3.51 1.96
C MET A 156 -5.35 2.70 1.16
N ASP A 157 -5.60 1.46 1.57
CA ASP A 157 -6.53 0.54 0.90
C ASP A 157 -7.83 0.30 1.69
N ASP A 158 -7.93 0.87 2.90
CA ASP A 158 -9.11 0.82 3.78
C ASP A 158 -9.60 -0.60 4.11
N PHE A 159 -8.67 -1.55 4.22
CA PHE A 159 -9.02 -2.90 4.65
C PHE A 159 -9.36 -2.95 6.14
N ALA A 160 -10.35 -3.79 6.47
CA ALA A 160 -10.70 -4.14 7.84
C ALA A 160 -9.54 -4.89 8.53
N SER A 161 -9.37 -4.67 9.83
CA SER A 161 -8.22 -5.21 10.59
C SER A 161 -8.22 -6.74 10.55
N GLU A 162 -9.40 -7.36 10.62
CA GLU A 162 -9.61 -8.80 10.55
C GLU A 162 -9.08 -9.37 9.23
N LYS A 163 -9.35 -8.68 8.12
CA LYS A 163 -8.85 -9.06 6.80
C LYS A 163 -7.34 -8.96 6.75
N ILE A 164 -6.75 -7.89 7.30
CA ILE A 164 -5.29 -7.70 7.34
C ILE A 164 -4.63 -8.83 8.15
N CYS A 165 -5.20 -9.19 9.30
CA CYS A 165 -4.71 -10.29 10.13
C CYS A 165 -4.73 -11.63 9.37
N ILE A 166 -5.82 -11.93 8.66
CA ILE A 166 -5.93 -13.14 7.83
C ILE A 166 -4.89 -13.14 6.70
N GLU A 167 -4.82 -12.05 5.94
CA GLU A 167 -3.91 -11.93 4.79
C GLU A 167 -2.45 -12.05 5.21
N LEU A 168 -2.04 -11.33 6.25
CA LEU A 168 -0.65 -11.26 6.70
C LEU A 168 -0.29 -12.31 7.74
N LYS A 169 -1.23 -13.20 8.10
CA LYS A 169 -1.08 -14.24 9.13
C LYS A 169 -0.62 -13.66 10.49
N LEU A 170 -1.28 -12.59 10.92
CA LEU A 170 -1.02 -11.91 12.20
C LEU A 170 -2.10 -12.25 13.23
N THR A 171 -1.74 -12.24 14.51
CA THR A 171 -2.71 -12.17 15.60
C THR A 171 -3.23 -10.74 15.75
N ASP A 172 -4.42 -10.58 16.33
CA ASP A 172 -4.99 -9.26 16.62
C ASP A 172 -4.06 -8.41 17.51
N ALA A 173 -3.48 -9.03 18.55
CA ALA A 173 -2.49 -8.38 19.40
C ALA A 173 -1.27 -7.88 18.60
N ASN A 174 -0.71 -8.69 17.70
CA ASN A 174 0.41 -8.29 16.86
C ASN A 174 0.05 -7.13 15.92
N PHE A 175 -1.15 -7.15 15.34
CA PHE A 175 -1.65 -6.06 14.50
C PHE A 175 -1.67 -4.73 15.26
N TRP A 176 -2.27 -4.70 16.46
CA TRP A 176 -2.34 -3.48 17.27
C TRP A 176 -0.96 -2.99 17.71
N VAL A 177 -0.07 -3.90 18.09
CA VAL A 177 1.33 -3.56 18.41
C VAL A 177 2.04 -2.94 17.21
N ILE A 178 1.95 -3.55 16.03
CA ILE A 178 2.53 -3.01 14.79
C ILE A 178 1.96 -1.63 14.49
N MET A 179 0.64 -1.45 14.64
CA MET A 179 0.00 -0.19 14.27
C MET A 179 0.26 0.95 15.25
N HIS A 180 0.30 0.64 16.55
CA HIS A 180 0.76 1.58 17.55
C HIS A 180 2.21 2.01 17.27
N ARG A 181 3.13 1.05 17.08
CA ARG A 181 4.55 1.33 16.83
C ARG A 181 4.77 2.09 15.52
N THR A 182 4.03 1.77 14.47
CA THR A 182 4.11 2.49 13.19
C THR A 182 3.75 3.96 13.37
N LYS A 183 2.65 4.26 14.08
CA LYS A 183 2.23 5.65 14.35
C LYS A 183 3.27 6.41 15.17
N LEU A 184 3.83 5.80 16.21
CA LEU A 184 4.87 6.43 17.02
C LEU A 184 6.13 6.75 16.22
N ASN A 185 6.62 5.79 15.42
CA ASN A 185 7.82 5.96 14.61
C ASN A 185 7.63 7.00 13.51
N LEU A 186 6.47 6.99 12.84
CA LEU A 186 6.14 8.01 11.85
C LEU A 186 6.09 9.38 12.48
N ARG A 187 5.43 9.53 13.63
CA ARG A 187 5.37 10.81 14.34
C ARG A 187 6.77 11.30 14.73
N ALA A 188 7.58 10.45 15.36
CA ALA A 188 8.94 10.81 15.76
C ALA A 188 9.81 11.24 14.56
N CYS A 189 9.68 10.53 13.44
CA CYS A 189 10.36 10.89 12.20
C CYS A 189 9.87 12.22 11.63
N LEU A 190 8.54 12.43 11.57
CA LEU A 190 7.94 13.66 11.07
C LEU A 190 8.34 14.86 11.94
N GLN A 191 8.23 14.75 13.26
CA GLN A 191 8.61 15.82 14.19
C GLN A 191 10.07 16.23 14.06
N LYS A 192 10.97 15.32 13.65
CA LYS A 192 12.39 15.61 13.43
C LYS A 192 12.69 16.29 12.10
N HIS A 193 11.81 16.13 11.10
CA HIS A 193 12.08 16.53 9.72
C HIS A 193 11.14 17.63 9.20
N TRP A 194 10.00 17.84 9.85
CA TRP A 194 9.00 18.86 9.49
C TRP A 194 9.10 20.12 10.36
N ASN A 195 9.54 19.97 11.61
CA ASN A 195 9.71 21.06 12.58
C ASN A 195 11.17 21.15 13.05
#